data_AF-A0A859D0V6-F1
#
_entry.id   AF-A0A859D0V6-F1
#
_cell.length_a   1.000
_cell.length_b   1.000
_cell.length_c   1.000
_cell.angle_alpha   90.00
_cell.angle_beta   90.00
_cell.angle_gamma   90.00
#
_symmetry.space_group_name_H-M   'P 1'
#
loop_
_entity.id
_entity.type
_entity.pdbx_description
1 polymer ?
#
loop_
_entity_poly.entity_id
_entity_poly.type
_entity_poly.pdbx_seq_one_letter_code
_entity_poly.pdbx_strand_id
1 'polypeptide(L)' 'MKHGSTLTVTSKQQAYTNKKCDNFVESMRLEGYSVDKSLLSLSAPERKIKKEQLLKKYLG' A
#
# COMPACT_ATOMS: atom_id res chain seq x y z
N MET A 1 -29.23 -16.77 -9.50
CA MET A 1 -28.07 -16.15 -8.82
C MET A 1 -27.10 -15.70 -9.90
N LYS A 2 -26.87 -14.39 -10.08
CA LYS A 2 -25.93 -13.91 -11.12
C LYS A 2 -24.51 -14.23 -10.65
N HIS A 3 -23.81 -15.10 -11.38
CA HIS A 3 -22.39 -15.36 -11.18
C HIS A 3 -21.62 -14.07 -11.47
N GLY A 4 -21.37 -13.27 -10.43
CA GLY A 4 -20.36 -12.23 -10.49
C GLY A 4 -19.03 -12.92 -10.74
N SER A 5 -18.52 -12.83 -11.97
CA SER A 5 -17.24 -13.39 -12.36
C SER A 5 -16.16 -12.95 -11.36
N THR A 6 -15.47 -13.92 -10.74
CA THR A 6 -14.37 -13.70 -9.78
C THR A 6 -13.37 -12.65 -10.27
N LEU A 7 -13.14 -12.59 -11.58
CA LEU A 7 -12.27 -11.60 -12.22
C LEU A 7 -12.69 -10.15 -11.90
N THR A 8 -13.99 -9.86 -11.93
CA THR A 8 -14.53 -8.52 -11.66
C THR A 8 -14.38 -8.09 -10.20
N VAL A 9 -14.43 -9.06 -9.28
CA VAL A 9 -14.20 -8.83 -7.85
C VAL A 9 -12.72 -8.49 -7.63
N THR A 10 -11.81 -9.23 -8.26
CA THR A 10 -10.36 -8.99 -8.18
C THR A 10 -9.97 -7.62 -8.75
N SER A 11 -10.51 -7.23 -9.91
CA SER A 11 -10.22 -5.90 -10.49
C SER A 11 -10.72 -4.75 -9.62
N LYS A 12 -11.93 -4.86 -9.04
CA LYS A 12 -12.45 -3.85 -8.09
C LYS A 12 -11.62 -3.80 -6.81
N GLN A 13 -11.17 -4.95 -6.30
CA GLN A 13 -10.29 -5.03 -5.13
C GLN A 13 -8.94 -4.34 -5.41
N GLN A 14 -8.37 -4.56 -6.60
CA GLN A 14 -7.12 -3.93 -7.01
C GLN A 14 -7.28 -2.41 -7.16
N ALA A 15 -8.33 -1.95 -7.84
CA ALA A 15 -8.61 -0.52 -7.98
C ALA A 15 -8.84 0.16 -6.60
N TYR A 16 -9.56 -0.50 -5.69
CA TYR A 16 -9.74 -0.01 -4.33
C TYR A 16 -8.42 0.10 -3.57
N THR A 17 -7.56 -0.92 -3.70
CA THR A 17 -6.26 -0.95 -3.04
C THR A 17 -5.36 0.18 -3.54
N ASN A 18 -5.32 0.41 -4.85
CA ASN A 18 -4.58 1.51 -5.45
C ASN A 18 -5.08 2.87 -4.94
N LYS A 19 -6.39 3.10 -4.97
CA LYS A 19 -6.99 4.35 -4.49
C LYS A 19 -6.74 4.60 -2.99
N LYS A 20 -6.74 3.54 -2.18
CA LYS A 20 -6.39 3.64 -0.75
C LYS A 20 -4.95 4.13 -0.55
N CYS A 21 -4.00 3.61 -1.33
CA CYS A 21 -2.61 4.04 -1.30
C CYS A 21 -2.46 5.50 -1.74
N ASP A 22 -3.13 5.90 -2.82
CA ASP A 22 -3.10 7.29 -3.30
C ASP A 22 -3.66 8.26 -2.26
N ASN A 23 -4.81 7.92 -1.66
CA ASN A 23 -5.41 8.71 -0.59
C ASN A 23 -4.47 8.86 0.62
N PHE A 24 -3.77 7.78 1.01
CA PHE A 24 -2.80 7.84 2.10
C PHE A 24 -1.66 8.82 1.80
N VAL A 25 -1.09 8.75 0.59
CA VAL A 25 -0.01 9.68 0.20
C VAL A 25 -0.51 11.11 0.19
N GLU A 26 -1.71 11.36 -0.31
CA GLU A 26 -2.29 12.70 -0.34
C GLU A 26 -2.57 13.22 1.09
N SER A 27 -3.13 12.40 1.98
CA SER A 27 -3.31 12.75 3.39
C SER A 27 -1.98 13.15 4.06
N MET A 28 -0.93 12.36 3.86
CA MET A 28 0.40 12.67 4.39
C MET A 28 0.97 13.96 3.81
N ARG A 29 0.76 14.20 2.51
CA ARG A 29 1.17 15.44 1.83
C ARG A 29 0.46 16.67 2.42
N LEU A 30 -0.83 16.56 2.72
CA LEU A 30 -1.63 17.63 3.34
C LEU A 30 -1.14 17.96 4.75
N GLU A 31 -0.61 16.97 5.47
CA GLU A 31 0.03 17.15 6.77
C GLU A 31 1.50 17.63 6.67
N GLY A 32 2.02 17.84 5.46
CA GLY A 32 3.38 18.32 5.21
C GLY A 32 4.46 17.23 5.21
N TYR A 33 4.06 15.95 5.26
CA TYR A 33 4.98 14.83 5.16
C TYR A 33 5.24 14.43 3.71
N SER A 34 6.44 13.93 3.45
CA SER A 34 6.80 13.28 2.18
C SER A 34 6.80 11.77 2.35
N VAL A 35 6.11 11.06 1.46
CA VAL A 35 6.03 9.59 1.47
C VAL A 35 6.87 9.03 0.33
N ASP A 36 7.77 8.10 0.67
CA ASP A 36 8.47 7.28 -0.32
C ASP A 36 7.51 6.27 -0.95
N LYS A 37 7.04 6.58 -2.16
CA LYS A 37 6.09 5.75 -2.91
C LYS A 37 6.66 4.38 -3.30
N SER A 38 7.99 4.20 -3.32
CA SER A 38 8.60 2.90 -3.63
C SER A 38 8.24 1.82 -2.60
N LEU A 39 7.85 2.23 -1.39
CA LEU A 39 7.40 1.32 -0.34
C LEU A 39 5.99 0.75 -0.59
N LEU A 40 5.18 1.41 -1.42
CA LEU A 40 3.80 1.01 -1.72
C LEU A 40 3.75 -0.13 -2.75
N SER A 41 4.78 -0.26 -3.60
CA SER A 41 4.89 -1.32 -4.59
C SER A 41 5.44 -2.64 -4.04
N LEU A 42 5.94 -2.65 -2.80
CA LEU A 42 6.49 -3.84 -2.17
C LEU A 42 5.39 -4.87 -1.88
N SER A 43 5.68 -6.15 -2.12
CA SER A 43 4.85 -7.28 -1.68
C SER A 43 4.78 -7.36 -0.15
N ALA A 44 3.83 -8.14 0.38
CA ALA A 44 3.68 -8.28 1.83
C ALA A 44 4.96 -8.82 2.52
N PRO A 45 5.67 -9.83 1.98
CA PRO A 45 6.96 -10.27 2.52
C PRO A 45 8.05 -9.18 2.48
N GLU A 46 8.17 -8.48 1.36
CA GLU A 46 9.17 -7.42 1.19
C GLU A 46 8.92 -6.26 2.17
N ARG A 47 7.65 -5.88 2.39
CA ARG A 47 7.29 -4.88 3.39
C ARG A 47 7.68 -5.30 4.80
N LYS A 48 7.54 -6.59 5.15
CA LYS A 48 7.95 -7.10 6.46
C LYS A 48 9.46 -6.95 6.65
N ILE A 49 10.25 -7.41 5.68
CA ILE A 49 11.71 -7.31 5.72
C ILE A 49 12.15 -5.84 5.78
N LYS A 50 11.56 -4.98 4.94
CA LYS A 50 11.91 -3.55 4.91
C LYS A 50 11.56 -2.84 6.21
N LYS A 51 10.42 -3.21 6.84
CA LYS A 51 10.05 -2.70 8.17
C LYS A 51 11.10 -3.08 9.21
N GLU A 52 11.52 -4.33 9.27
CA GLU A 52 12.54 -4.78 10.22
C GLU A 52 13.88 -4.06 10.00
N GLN A 53 14.29 -3.85 8.74
CA GLN A 53 15.48 -3.06 8.40
C GLN A 53 15.39 -1.61 8.86
N LEU A 54 14.23 -0.96 8.66
CA LEU A 54 13.99 0.41 9.11
C LEU A 54 14.02 0.51 10.63
N LEU A 55 13.33 -0.42 11.33
CA LEU A 55 13.33 -0.44 12.78
C LEU A 55 14.75 -0.63 13.32
N LYS A 56 15.54 -1.57 12.80
CA LYS A 56 16.94 -1.76 13.19
C LYS A 56 17.79 -0.51 12.95
N LYS A 57 17.58 0.16 11.81
CA LYS A 57 18.34 1.37 11.45
C LYS A 57 18.09 2.54 12.41
N TYR A 58 16.84 2.71 12.86
CA TYR A 58 16.43 3.90 13.63
C TYR A 58 16.27 3.65 15.13
N LEU A 59 16.07 2.40 15.56
CA LEU A 59 15.75 2.04 16.95
C LEU A 59 16.75 1.07 17.60
N GLY A 60 17.62 0.42 16.84
CA GLY A 60 18.61 -0.55 17.36
C GLY A 60 18.07 -1.97 17.41
#